data_AF-A0A2V6LHJ6-F1
#
_entry.id   AF-A0A2V6LHJ6-F1
#
_cell.length_a   1.000
_cell.length_b   1.000
_cell.length_c   1.000
_cell.angle_alpha   90.00
_cell.angle_beta   90.00
_cell.angle_gamma   90.00
#
_symmetry.space_group_name_H-M   'P 1'
#
loop_
_entity.id
_entity.type
_entity.pdbx_description
1 polymer ?
#
loop_
_entity_poly.entity_id
_entity_poly.type
_entity_poly.pdbx_seq_one_letter_code
_entity_poly.pdbx_strand_id
1 'polypeptide(L)'
;MMRRRFLRRLNHAMQRIATRQETSPSMTTHSIRISASLSVAIPLILFWLHAKVGSAWDSQMKAVVKGVGDAMIASPNVAQSQSGPSLLGTWRLVSYEARDSEGWVHYPLGENVSGLLVYDGGGNMSAHVMRNDRPLFAAKDPARGTDAELRAAFEDYGSYFGTYTIDQARQTVTHQVRGAWYPNWIGHDQVRHFKFDGSRLLLSTPPLIWDGKSFEYVLTWERIS
;
A
#
# COMPACT_ATOMS: atom_id res chain seq x y z
N MET A 1 24.98 -20.91 -3.78
CA MET A 1 24.36 -21.53 -4.98
C MET A 1 23.45 -20.56 -5.77
N MET A 2 22.75 -19.61 -5.12
CA MET A 2 21.84 -18.64 -5.76
C MET A 2 22.54 -17.56 -6.61
N ARG A 3 23.72 -17.08 -6.18
CA ARG A 3 24.55 -16.07 -6.90
C ARG A 3 25.03 -16.54 -8.28
N ARG A 4 25.34 -17.83 -8.45
CA ARG A 4 25.76 -18.40 -9.74
C ARG A 4 24.60 -18.50 -10.75
N ARG A 5 23.36 -18.69 -10.28
CA ARG A 5 22.15 -18.72 -11.12
C ARG A 5 21.76 -17.32 -11.61
N PHE A 6 21.94 -16.29 -10.77
CA PHE A 6 21.70 -14.89 -11.14
C PHE A 6 22.65 -14.40 -12.23
N LEU A 7 23.95 -14.66 -12.08
CA LEU A 7 24.97 -14.25 -13.07
C LEU A 7 24.80 -14.94 -14.44
N ARG A 8 24.35 -16.21 -14.47
CA ARG A 8 24.04 -16.90 -15.74
C ARG A 8 22.82 -16.32 -16.46
N ARG A 9 21.80 -15.88 -15.73
CA ARG A 9 20.60 -15.25 -16.31
C ARG A 9 20.90 -13.88 -16.90
N LEU A 10 21.75 -13.10 -16.23
CA LEU A 10 22.17 -11.78 -16.74
C LEU A 10 22.97 -11.90 -18.05
N ASN A 11 23.88 -12.87 -18.13
CA ASN A 11 24.72 -13.07 -19.31
C ASN A 11 23.92 -13.51 -20.54
N HIS A 12 22.90 -14.36 -20.35
CA HIS A 12 21.99 -14.76 -21.43
C HIS A 12 21.10 -13.61 -21.94
N ALA A 13 20.68 -12.70 -21.05
CA ALA A 13 19.86 -11.55 -21.42
C ALA A 13 20.66 -10.55 -22.26
N MET A 14 21.93 -10.31 -21.92
CA MET A 14 22.79 -9.38 -22.68
C MET A 14 23.14 -9.90 -24.08
N GLN A 15 23.33 -11.21 -24.26
CA GLN A 15 23.59 -11.81 -25.58
C GLN A 15 22.38 -11.74 -26.53
N ARG A 16 21.14 -11.74 -26.00
CA ARG A 16 19.91 -11.60 -26.80
C ARG A 16 19.63 -10.16 -27.25
N ILE A 17 20.13 -9.18 -26.51
CA ILE A 17 20.02 -7.76 -26.87
C ILE A 17 21.01 -7.41 -28.00
N ALA A 18 22.24 -7.95 -27.91
CA ALA A 18 23.27 -7.73 -28.94
C ALA A 18 22.91 -8.35 -30.32
N THR A 19 22.16 -9.45 -30.36
CA THR A 19 21.79 -10.14 -31.60
C THR A 19 20.53 -9.57 -32.29
N ARG A 20 19.77 -8.69 -31.63
CA ARG A 20 18.53 -8.10 -32.19
C ARG A 20 18.76 -6.76 -32.91
N GLN A 21 19.97 -6.20 -32.83
CA GLN A 21 20.31 -4.91 -33.45
C GLN A 21 21.01 -5.01 -34.82
N GLU A 22 21.30 -6.22 -35.33
CA GLU A 22 22.09 -6.39 -36.57
C GLU A 22 21.30 -6.72 -37.85
N THR A 23 19.96 -6.66 -37.85
CA THR A 23 19.17 -6.95 -39.07
C THR A 23 18.31 -5.77 -39.49
N SER A 24 18.91 -4.83 -40.23
CA SER A 24 18.20 -3.95 -41.17
C SER A 24 19.15 -3.50 -42.31
N PRO A 25 18.88 -3.80 -43.59
CA PRO A 25 19.76 -3.43 -44.70
C PRO A 25 19.23 -2.25 -45.52
N SER A 26 20.09 -1.27 -45.84
CA SER A 26 20.39 -0.81 -47.22
C SER A 26 21.12 0.55 -47.26
N MET A 27 22.20 0.56 -48.04
CA MET A 27 22.89 1.63 -48.81
C MET A 27 23.29 2.94 -48.09
N THR A 28 24.53 3.45 -48.12
CA THR A 28 25.47 3.59 -49.25
C THR A 28 26.94 3.67 -48.77
N THR A 29 27.84 3.20 -49.64
CA THR A 29 29.31 3.14 -49.53
C THR A 29 29.99 4.50 -49.37
N HIS A 30 30.91 4.66 -48.41
CA HIS A 30 32.30 5.10 -48.65
C HIS A 30 33.25 4.55 -47.58
N SER A 31 34.30 3.92 -48.08
CA SER A 31 35.42 3.21 -47.45
C SER A 31 36.05 3.83 -46.21
N ILE A 32 36.46 2.99 -45.25
CA ILE A 32 37.86 2.86 -44.77
C ILE A 32 38.01 1.46 -44.15
N ARG A 33 38.98 0.69 -44.67
CA ARG A 33 39.44 -0.59 -44.09
C ARG A 33 40.39 -0.28 -42.92
N ILE A 34 40.17 -0.88 -41.75
CA ILE A 34 41.25 -1.17 -40.80
C ILE A 34 41.04 -2.58 -40.24
N SER A 35 41.96 -3.48 -40.60
CA SER A 35 42.11 -4.83 -40.07
C SER A 35 42.95 -4.83 -38.80
N ALA A 36 42.48 -5.58 -37.81
CA ALA A 36 43.19 -6.34 -36.78
C ALA A 36 44.58 -5.86 -36.30
N SER A 37 44.63 -5.37 -35.05
CA SER A 37 45.47 -5.93 -33.97
C SER A 37 45.43 -5.02 -32.74
N LEU A 38 44.95 -5.51 -31.59
CA LEU A 38 45.40 -5.13 -30.23
C LEU A 38 44.75 -6.06 -29.19
N SER A 39 45.26 -7.28 -29.14
CA SER A 39 45.47 -8.00 -27.88
C SER A 39 46.37 -7.14 -26.97
N VAL A 40 46.18 -7.29 -25.65
CA VAL A 40 46.94 -6.67 -24.55
C VAL A 40 46.43 -5.30 -24.08
N ALA A 41 45.29 -5.28 -23.37
CA ALA A 41 44.98 -4.20 -22.39
C ALA A 41 43.90 -4.55 -21.34
N ILE A 42 43.61 -5.83 -21.09
CA ILE A 42 42.56 -6.25 -20.12
C ILE A 42 43.06 -7.14 -18.95
N PRO A 43 44.22 -7.84 -18.99
CA PRO A 43 44.63 -8.65 -17.84
C PRO A 43 45.21 -7.88 -16.63
N LEU A 44 45.60 -6.61 -16.75
CA LEU A 44 46.29 -5.88 -15.67
C LEU A 44 45.36 -5.12 -14.72
N ILE A 45 44.16 -4.73 -15.15
CA ILE A 45 43.18 -4.03 -14.29
C ILE A 45 42.42 -5.01 -13.37
N LEU A 46 42.34 -6.30 -13.74
CA LEU A 46 41.70 -7.33 -12.92
C LEU A 46 42.61 -7.91 -11.83
N PHE A 47 43.94 -7.83 -11.98
CA PHE A 47 44.88 -8.29 -10.95
C PHE A 47 45.05 -7.27 -9.81
N TRP A 48 44.90 -5.97 -10.11
CA TRP A 48 44.92 -4.92 -9.10
C TRP A 48 43.65 -4.86 -8.24
N LEU A 49 42.51 -5.33 -8.76
CA LEU A 49 41.25 -5.40 -7.99
C LEU A 49 41.14 -6.66 -7.10
N HIS A 50 41.90 -7.72 -7.39
CA HIS A 50 41.91 -8.95 -6.58
C HIS A 50 42.81 -8.85 -5.33
N ALA A 51 43.84 -8.00 -5.30
CA ALA A 51 44.80 -7.96 -4.19
C ALA A 51 44.40 -7.04 -3.01
N LYS A 52 43.45 -6.10 -3.18
CA LYS A 52 42.98 -5.20 -2.10
C LYS A 52 41.68 -5.62 -1.41
N VAL A 53 40.94 -6.58 -1.96
CA VAL A 53 39.65 -7.04 -1.39
C VAL A 53 39.83 -8.24 -0.43
N GLY A 54 40.96 -8.96 -0.50
CA GLY A 54 41.21 -10.13 0.35
C GLY A 54 41.60 -9.82 1.80
N SER A 55 42.43 -8.82 2.05
CA SER A 55 42.96 -8.55 3.41
C SER A 55 41.98 -7.80 4.32
N ALA A 56 41.05 -7.03 3.75
CA ALA A 56 40.03 -6.31 4.52
C ALA A 56 38.87 -7.22 4.98
N TRP A 57 38.61 -8.32 4.25
CA TRP A 57 37.52 -9.25 4.56
C TRP A 57 37.84 -10.18 5.74
N ASP A 58 39.11 -10.59 5.88
CA ASP A 58 39.55 -11.52 6.94
C ASP A 58 39.67 -10.86 8.33
N SER A 59 39.93 -9.55 8.40
CA SER A 59 39.96 -8.80 9.67
C SER A 59 38.55 -8.48 10.19
N GLN A 60 37.56 -8.27 9.32
CA GLN A 60 36.17 -8.04 9.74
C GLN A 60 35.44 -9.32 10.17
N MET A 61 35.76 -10.48 9.58
CA MET A 61 35.10 -11.74 9.95
C MET A 61 35.63 -12.38 11.25
N LYS A 62 36.85 -12.07 11.68
CA LYS A 62 37.38 -12.51 12.98
C LYS A 62 36.84 -11.72 14.17
N ALA A 63 36.35 -10.49 13.95
CA ALA A 63 35.65 -9.70 14.97
C ALA A 63 34.21 -10.17 15.19
N VAL A 64 33.56 -10.76 14.18
CA VAL A 64 32.18 -11.28 14.27
C VAL A 64 32.13 -12.65 14.97
N VAL A 65 33.21 -13.43 14.96
CA VAL A 65 33.26 -14.77 15.57
C VAL A 65 33.67 -14.76 17.06
N LYS A 66 34.16 -13.64 17.60
CA LYS A 66 34.54 -13.50 19.02
C LYS A 66 33.46 -12.86 19.91
N GLY A 67 32.28 -12.56 19.38
CA GLY A 67 31.15 -11.95 20.10
C GLY A 67 29.97 -12.88 20.41
N VAL A 68 30.09 -14.18 20.11
CA VAL A 68 28.98 -15.17 20.24
C VAL A 68 29.13 -16.02 21.54
N GLY A 69 29.95 -15.57 22.49
CA GLY A 69 30.32 -16.36 23.67
C GLY A 69 29.48 -16.13 24.93
N ASP A 70 29.08 -14.90 25.25
CA ASP A 70 28.51 -14.58 26.56
C ASP A 70 27.38 -13.54 26.48
N ALA A 71 26.15 -14.02 26.29
CA ALA A 71 24.94 -13.34 26.73
C ALA A 71 23.73 -14.31 26.69
N MET A 72 23.79 -15.36 27.50
CA MET A 72 22.55 -15.95 28.04
C MET A 72 22.11 -15.13 29.26
N ILE A 73 21.46 -14.00 28.99
CA ILE A 73 20.32 -13.55 29.78
C ILE A 73 19.28 -13.21 28.73
N ALA A 74 18.21 -14.00 28.69
CA ALA A 74 17.01 -13.59 28.01
C ALA A 74 16.59 -12.26 28.65
N SER A 75 16.83 -11.14 27.95
CA SER A 75 16.06 -9.93 28.22
C SER A 75 14.62 -10.37 28.03
N PRO A 76 13.75 -10.29 29.05
CA PRO A 76 12.35 -10.35 28.76
C PRO A 76 12.13 -9.16 27.83
N ASN A 77 11.91 -9.44 26.55
CA ASN A 77 11.11 -8.55 25.74
C ASN A 77 9.83 -8.46 26.55
N VAL A 78 9.72 -7.41 27.36
CA VAL A 78 8.46 -6.91 27.85
C VAL A 78 7.68 -6.77 26.57
N ALA A 79 6.80 -7.75 26.32
CA ALA A 79 5.65 -7.53 25.48
C ALA A 79 5.04 -6.28 26.09
N GLN A 80 5.38 -5.13 25.52
CA GLN A 80 4.61 -3.93 25.71
C GLN A 80 3.26 -4.31 25.12
N SER A 81 2.43 -4.88 25.99
CA SER A 81 1.00 -4.81 25.88
C SER A 81 0.75 -3.34 25.63
N GLN A 82 0.54 -3.00 24.36
CA GLN A 82 -0.01 -1.72 23.96
C GLN A 82 -1.39 -1.70 24.61
N SER A 83 -1.42 -1.26 25.86
CA SER A 83 -2.61 -1.08 26.70
C SER A 83 -3.33 0.21 26.31
N GLY A 84 -3.21 0.58 25.05
CA GLY A 84 -3.97 1.65 24.42
C GLY A 84 -5.15 1.06 23.65
N PRO A 85 -6.20 1.88 23.42
CA PRO A 85 -7.31 1.47 22.56
C PRO A 85 -6.80 1.04 21.18
N SER A 86 -7.25 -0.13 20.72
CA SER A 86 -6.82 -0.76 19.46
C SER A 86 -7.85 -0.57 18.37
N LEU A 87 -7.44 -0.42 17.11
CA LEU A 87 -8.39 -0.41 15.97
C LEU A 87 -9.00 -1.79 15.71
N LEU A 88 -8.33 -2.86 16.13
CA LEU A 88 -8.83 -4.24 15.99
C LEU A 88 -10.22 -4.38 16.60
N GLY A 89 -11.12 -5.05 15.89
CA GLY A 89 -12.48 -5.30 16.33
C GLY A 89 -13.53 -4.97 15.28
N THR A 90 -14.78 -5.06 15.70
CA THR A 90 -15.94 -4.71 14.88
C THR A 90 -16.59 -3.45 15.43
N TRP A 91 -16.95 -2.56 14.52
CA TRP A 91 -17.41 -1.22 14.81
C TRP A 91 -18.71 -0.93 14.08
N ARG A 92 -19.69 -0.38 14.80
CA ARG A 92 -20.97 0.06 14.26
C ARG A 92 -20.92 1.56 13.98
N LEU A 93 -21.40 1.97 12.81
CA LEU A 93 -21.48 3.40 12.46
C LEU A 93 -22.49 4.12 13.37
N VAL A 94 -22.09 5.28 13.89
CA VAL A 94 -22.92 6.18 14.69
C VAL A 94 -23.29 7.43 13.91
N SER A 95 -22.32 8.06 13.23
CA SER A 95 -22.56 9.24 12.39
C SER A 95 -21.61 9.29 11.20
N TYR A 96 -22.03 9.96 10.13
CA TYR A 96 -21.20 10.30 8.97
C TYR A 96 -21.43 11.76 8.59
N GLU A 97 -20.41 12.58 8.86
CA GLU A 97 -20.44 14.02 8.66
C GLU A 97 -19.44 14.42 7.55
N ALA A 98 -19.78 15.47 6.81
CA ALA A 98 -18.87 16.23 5.98
C ALA A 98 -18.81 17.65 6.54
N ARG A 99 -17.62 18.06 6.98
CA ARG A 99 -17.37 19.38 7.56
C ARG A 99 -16.68 20.23 6.52
N ASP A 100 -17.25 21.37 6.17
CA ASP A 100 -16.62 22.29 5.23
C ASP A 100 -15.70 23.29 5.93
N SER A 101 -14.99 24.09 5.14
CA SER A 101 -14.04 25.10 5.64
C SER A 101 -14.68 26.23 6.45
N GLU A 102 -15.99 26.43 6.34
CA GLU A 102 -16.73 27.42 7.13
C GLU A 102 -17.25 26.85 8.45
N GLY A 103 -17.06 25.55 8.68
CA GLY A 103 -17.49 24.83 9.87
C GLY A 103 -18.92 24.29 9.78
N TRP A 104 -19.57 24.38 8.62
CA TRP A 104 -20.88 23.74 8.44
C TRP A 104 -20.74 22.23 8.37
N VAL A 105 -21.70 21.56 9.00
CA VAL A 105 -21.80 20.10 9.01
C VAL A 105 -22.91 19.68 8.05
N HIS A 106 -22.54 18.84 7.09
CA HIS A 106 -23.45 18.18 6.17
C HIS A 106 -23.47 16.68 6.48
N TYR A 107 -24.55 15.99 6.12
CA TYR A 107 -24.69 14.55 6.33
C TYR A 107 -24.82 13.83 4.99
N PRO A 108 -23.70 13.30 4.42
CA PRO A 108 -23.71 12.73 3.06
C PRO A 108 -24.72 11.61 2.83
N LEU A 109 -25.04 10.85 3.90
CA LEU A 109 -26.03 9.77 3.88
C LEU A 109 -27.23 10.07 4.80
N GLY A 110 -27.46 11.35 5.11
CA GLY A 110 -28.43 11.77 6.13
C GLY A 110 -28.00 11.43 7.56
N GLU A 111 -28.83 11.80 8.54
CA GLU A 111 -28.54 11.56 9.96
C GLU A 111 -28.83 10.11 10.39
N ASN A 112 -29.73 9.43 9.68
CA ASN A 112 -30.14 8.06 9.98
C ASN A 112 -29.32 7.06 9.16
N VAL A 113 -28.16 6.69 9.68
CA VAL A 113 -27.20 5.82 9.00
C VAL A 113 -27.05 4.45 9.66
N SER A 114 -26.54 3.49 8.91
CA SER A 114 -25.97 2.25 9.45
C SER A 114 -24.69 1.89 8.71
N GLY A 115 -23.88 1.06 9.34
CA GLY A 115 -22.60 0.67 8.79
C GLY A 115 -21.84 -0.26 9.70
N LEU A 116 -20.87 -0.93 9.11
CA LEU A 116 -19.96 -1.85 9.78
C LEU A 116 -18.54 -1.57 9.32
N LEU A 117 -17.63 -1.45 10.28
CA LEU A 117 -16.21 -1.38 10.03
C LEU A 117 -15.54 -2.51 10.80
N VAL A 118 -14.73 -3.30 10.11
CA VAL A 118 -14.01 -4.43 10.69
C VAL A 118 -12.52 -4.20 10.45
N TYR A 119 -11.73 -4.37 11.50
CA TYR A 119 -10.28 -4.57 11.42
C TYR A 119 -9.95 -5.90 12.09
N ASP A 120 -9.37 -6.83 11.34
CA ASP A 120 -8.98 -8.14 11.88
C ASP A 120 -7.48 -8.21 12.22
N GLY A 121 -7.12 -9.21 13.04
CA GLY A 121 -5.71 -9.44 13.43
C GLY A 121 -4.80 -9.91 12.30
N GLY A 122 -5.37 -10.24 11.13
CA GLY A 122 -4.64 -10.62 9.92
C GLY A 122 -4.22 -9.41 9.07
N GLY A 123 -4.60 -8.19 9.46
CA GLY A 123 -4.31 -6.98 8.71
C GLY A 123 -5.33 -6.69 7.60
N ASN A 124 -6.50 -7.34 7.61
CA ASN A 124 -7.59 -7.05 6.68
C ASN A 124 -8.57 -6.05 7.30
N MET A 125 -9.23 -5.30 6.42
CA MET A 125 -10.32 -4.42 6.80
C MET A 125 -11.45 -4.41 5.78
N SER A 126 -12.65 -4.10 6.26
CA SER A 126 -13.83 -3.84 5.43
C SER A 126 -14.67 -2.75 6.06
N ALA A 127 -15.15 -1.80 5.25
CA ALA A 127 -16.00 -0.70 5.68
C ALA A 127 -17.25 -0.64 4.80
N HIS A 128 -18.42 -0.63 5.44
CA HIS A 128 -19.73 -0.45 4.83
C HIS A 128 -20.45 0.71 5.51
N VAL A 129 -21.07 1.60 4.74
CA VAL A 129 -21.90 2.71 5.21
C VAL A 129 -23.11 2.87 4.31
N MET A 130 -24.29 3.15 4.88
CA MET A 130 -25.52 3.42 4.15
C MET A 130 -26.43 4.35 4.93
N ARG A 131 -27.31 5.05 4.21
CA ARG A 131 -28.53 5.58 4.82
C ARG A 131 -29.51 4.43 5.12
N ASN A 132 -30.33 4.58 6.15
CA ASN A 132 -31.30 3.55 6.54
C ASN A 132 -32.63 3.64 5.80
N ASP A 133 -33.00 4.82 5.32
CA ASP A 133 -34.27 5.14 4.65
C ASP A 133 -34.17 5.00 3.11
N ARG A 134 -33.42 3.99 2.64
CA ARG A 134 -33.25 3.74 1.20
C ARG A 134 -34.57 3.31 0.54
N PRO A 135 -34.93 3.88 -0.62
CA PRO A 135 -36.06 3.41 -1.40
C PRO A 135 -35.93 1.93 -1.76
N LEU A 136 -37.03 1.19 -1.62
CA LEU A 136 -37.09 -0.19 -2.11
C LEU A 136 -37.32 -0.20 -3.61
N PHE A 137 -36.79 -1.23 -4.28
CA PHE A 137 -37.06 -1.48 -5.69
C PHE A 137 -38.51 -1.92 -5.84
N ALA A 138 -39.28 -1.23 -6.68
CA ALA A 138 -40.69 -1.53 -6.90
C ALA A 138 -40.90 -2.97 -7.40
N ALA A 139 -39.99 -3.45 -8.26
CA ALA A 139 -40.01 -4.81 -8.79
C ALA A 139 -39.59 -5.89 -7.77
N LYS A 140 -39.00 -5.51 -6.63
CA LYS A 140 -38.39 -6.43 -5.65
C LYS A 140 -37.36 -7.39 -6.26
N ASP A 141 -36.74 -6.97 -7.34
CA ASP A 141 -35.74 -7.72 -8.09
C ASP A 141 -34.65 -6.74 -8.56
N PRO A 142 -33.39 -6.87 -8.09
CA PRO A 142 -32.32 -5.96 -8.48
C PRO A 142 -32.02 -6.01 -9.98
N ALA A 143 -32.31 -7.13 -10.67
CA ALA A 143 -32.13 -7.24 -12.13
C ALA A 143 -33.16 -6.43 -12.93
N ARG A 144 -34.22 -5.95 -12.26
CA ARG A 144 -35.32 -5.18 -12.86
C ARG A 144 -35.44 -3.76 -12.32
N GLY A 145 -34.42 -3.28 -11.62
CA GLY A 145 -34.38 -1.89 -11.15
C GLY A 145 -34.38 -0.90 -12.31
N THR A 146 -35.14 0.18 -12.16
CA THR A 146 -35.04 1.34 -13.03
C THR A 146 -33.70 2.05 -12.82
N ASP A 147 -33.28 2.84 -13.80
CA ASP A 147 -32.05 3.65 -13.69
C ASP A 147 -32.04 4.56 -12.45
N ALA A 148 -33.21 5.09 -12.07
CA ALA A 148 -33.36 5.92 -10.88
C ALA A 148 -33.18 5.12 -9.59
N GLU A 149 -33.76 3.92 -9.48
CA GLU A 149 -33.58 3.03 -8.33
C GLU A 149 -32.14 2.54 -8.19
N LEU A 150 -31.51 2.18 -9.31
CA LEU A 150 -30.12 1.75 -9.34
C LEU A 150 -29.15 2.88 -8.94
N ARG A 151 -29.39 4.10 -9.44
CA ARG A 151 -28.62 5.28 -9.04
C ARG A 151 -28.76 5.57 -7.55
N ALA A 152 -29.99 5.60 -7.03
CA ALA A 152 -30.23 5.84 -5.61
C ALA A 152 -29.55 4.76 -4.75
N ALA A 153 -29.68 3.48 -5.12
CA ALA A 153 -29.03 2.38 -4.41
C ALA A 153 -27.50 2.48 -4.40
N PHE A 154 -26.90 3.02 -5.47
CA PHE A 154 -25.48 3.31 -5.55
C PHE A 154 -25.10 4.51 -4.68
N GLU A 155 -25.74 5.67 -4.85
CA GLU A 155 -25.41 6.91 -4.12
C GLU A 155 -25.64 6.80 -2.60
N ASP A 156 -26.62 6.00 -2.19
CA ASP A 156 -27.01 5.83 -0.79
C ASP A 156 -26.19 4.76 -0.03
N TYR A 157 -25.16 4.17 -0.66
CA TYR A 157 -24.32 3.11 -0.10
C TYR A 157 -22.84 3.30 -0.46
N GLY A 158 -21.97 3.06 0.51
CA GLY A 158 -20.52 3.00 0.29
C GLY A 158 -19.93 1.74 0.90
N SER A 159 -19.14 1.00 0.12
CA SER A 159 -18.41 -0.17 0.62
C SER A 159 -17.05 -0.38 0.00
N TYR A 160 -16.05 -0.68 0.81
CA TYR A 160 -14.77 -1.15 0.30
C TYR A 160 -14.08 -2.08 1.30
N PHE A 161 -13.12 -2.85 0.82
CA PHE A 161 -12.31 -3.74 1.63
C PHE A 161 -10.87 -3.81 1.09
N GLY A 162 -9.98 -4.27 1.95
CA GLY A 162 -8.58 -4.45 1.61
C GLY A 162 -7.72 -4.77 2.82
N THR A 163 -6.48 -4.33 2.79
CA THR A 163 -5.57 -4.41 3.95
C THR A 163 -5.46 -3.05 4.61
N TYR A 164 -4.85 -3.01 5.80
CA TYR A 164 -4.56 -1.74 6.44
C TYR A 164 -3.19 -1.72 7.12
N THR A 165 -2.66 -0.50 7.29
CA THR A 165 -1.46 -0.22 8.07
C THR A 165 -1.73 0.93 9.04
N ILE A 166 -1.11 0.90 10.21
CA ILE A 166 -1.27 1.92 11.25
C ILE A 166 0.06 2.64 11.44
N ASP A 167 0.01 3.96 11.40
CA ASP A 167 1.07 4.84 11.91
C ASP A 167 0.58 5.47 13.22
N GLN A 168 1.08 4.93 14.34
CA GLN A 168 0.71 5.36 15.68
C GLN A 168 1.22 6.79 15.98
N ALA A 169 2.38 7.17 15.46
CA ALA A 169 2.95 8.49 15.72
C ALA A 169 2.13 9.61 15.05
N ARG A 170 1.61 9.33 13.85
CA ARG A 170 0.77 10.26 13.09
C ARG A 170 -0.73 10.12 13.39
N GLN A 171 -1.11 9.13 14.21
CA GLN A 171 -2.50 8.76 14.47
C GLN A 171 -3.28 8.57 13.15
N THR A 172 -2.68 7.82 12.23
CA THR A 172 -3.31 7.50 10.93
C THR A 172 -3.41 6.02 10.69
N VAL A 173 -4.52 5.59 10.10
CA VAL A 173 -4.69 4.27 9.48
C VAL A 173 -4.83 4.46 7.98
N THR A 174 -4.09 3.68 7.21
CA THR A 174 -4.17 3.69 5.74
C THR A 174 -4.81 2.40 5.30
N HIS A 175 -5.94 2.47 4.59
CA HIS A 175 -6.55 1.31 3.96
C HIS A 175 -6.04 1.17 2.52
N GLN A 176 -5.40 0.04 2.20
CA GLN A 176 -5.00 -0.28 0.83
C GLN A 176 -6.16 -1.01 0.14
N VAL A 177 -6.90 -0.30 -0.71
CA VAL A 177 -8.17 -0.79 -1.25
C VAL A 177 -7.96 -1.89 -2.29
N ARG A 178 -8.62 -3.04 -2.09
CA ARG A 178 -8.59 -4.21 -3.00
C ARG A 178 -9.89 -4.41 -3.75
N GLY A 179 -11.01 -4.04 -3.14
CA GLY A 179 -12.32 -4.01 -3.79
C GLY A 179 -13.16 -2.86 -3.24
N ALA A 180 -13.98 -2.26 -4.09
CA ALA A 180 -14.82 -1.13 -3.73
C ALA A 180 -16.08 -1.08 -4.60
N TRP A 181 -17.16 -0.55 -4.03
CA TRP A 181 -18.39 -0.22 -4.74
C TRP A 181 -18.15 0.79 -5.86
N TYR A 182 -17.28 1.78 -5.60
CA TYR A 182 -16.80 2.73 -6.58
C TYR A 182 -15.46 2.25 -7.16
N PRO A 183 -15.42 1.81 -8.43
CA PRO A 183 -14.26 1.12 -8.99
C PRO A 183 -12.96 1.94 -8.96
N ASN A 184 -13.07 3.27 -9.05
CA ASN A 184 -11.91 4.16 -9.12
C ASN A 184 -11.11 4.23 -7.81
N TRP A 185 -11.60 3.64 -6.72
CA TRP A 185 -10.82 3.51 -5.48
C TRP A 185 -9.92 2.27 -5.46
N ILE A 186 -10.15 1.29 -6.33
CA ILE A 186 -9.39 0.04 -6.32
C ILE A 186 -7.92 0.31 -6.66
N GLY A 187 -7.01 -0.21 -5.82
CA GLY A 187 -5.57 0.01 -5.97
C GLY A 187 -5.05 1.32 -5.40
N HIS A 188 -5.91 2.14 -4.79
CA HIS A 188 -5.55 3.38 -4.14
C HIS A 188 -5.60 3.27 -2.61
N ASP A 189 -4.86 4.17 -1.95
CA ASP A 189 -4.83 4.28 -0.50
C ASP A 189 -5.90 5.24 0.01
N GLN A 190 -6.55 4.84 1.09
CA GLN A 190 -7.50 5.65 1.84
C GLN A 190 -6.92 5.93 3.22
N VAL A 191 -6.31 7.11 3.37
CA VAL A 191 -5.76 7.56 4.66
C VAL A 191 -6.89 8.09 5.54
N ARG A 192 -6.90 7.68 6.80
CA ARG A 192 -7.79 8.21 7.84
C ARG A 192 -6.99 8.60 9.07
N HIS A 193 -7.23 9.79 9.60
CA HIS A 193 -6.85 10.12 10.97
C HIS A 193 -7.78 9.36 11.91
N PHE A 194 -7.25 8.83 13.00
CA PHE A 194 -8.05 8.17 14.02
C PHE A 194 -7.90 8.82 15.39
N LYS A 195 -8.98 8.82 16.16
CA LYS A 195 -8.99 9.22 17.56
C LYS A 195 -9.97 8.35 18.33
N PHE A 196 -9.55 7.92 19.53
CA PHE A 196 -10.46 7.25 20.46
C PHE A 196 -11.07 8.25 21.45
N ASP A 197 -12.35 8.09 21.71
CA ASP A 197 -13.10 8.82 22.72
C ASP A 197 -13.97 7.82 23.51
N GLY A 198 -13.44 7.35 24.64
CA GLY A 198 -14.04 6.25 25.41
C GLY A 198 -14.18 4.98 24.55
N SER A 199 -15.42 4.52 24.36
CA SER A 199 -15.75 3.36 23.51
C SER A 199 -15.88 3.68 22.02
N ARG A 200 -15.76 4.97 21.65
CA ARG A 200 -15.94 5.44 20.28
C ARG A 200 -14.62 5.61 19.55
N LEU A 201 -14.67 5.34 18.26
CA LEU A 201 -13.60 5.60 17.30
C LEU A 201 -14.08 6.67 16.34
N LEU A 202 -13.34 7.77 16.23
CA LEU A 202 -13.52 8.76 15.18
C LEU A 202 -12.51 8.47 14.09
N LEU A 203 -12.96 8.37 12.85
CA LEU A 203 -12.13 8.33 11.65
C LEU A 203 -12.41 9.56 10.80
N SER A 204 -11.37 10.31 10.42
CA SER A 204 -11.53 11.43 9.49
C SER A 204 -10.58 11.39 8.32
N THR A 205 -10.98 11.97 7.18
CA THR A 205 -10.10 12.08 6.01
C THR A 205 -9.12 13.24 6.19
N PRO A 206 -7.97 13.22 5.51
CA PRO A 206 -7.30 14.47 5.17
C PRO A 206 -8.28 15.41 4.43
N PRO A 207 -8.04 16.73 4.43
CA PRO A 207 -8.87 17.67 3.68
C PRO A 207 -8.95 17.27 2.20
N LEU A 208 -10.17 17.16 1.68
CA LEU A 208 -10.47 16.85 0.29
C LEU A 208 -11.00 18.10 -0.41
N ILE A 209 -10.48 18.40 -1.59
CA ILE A 209 -10.94 19.54 -2.39
C ILE A 209 -11.97 19.06 -3.40
N TRP A 210 -13.16 19.62 -3.32
CA TRP A 210 -14.24 19.39 -4.27
C TRP A 210 -14.88 20.72 -4.65
N ASP A 211 -14.93 21.02 -5.95
CA ASP A 211 -15.51 22.26 -6.49
C ASP A 211 -14.98 23.55 -5.80
N GLY A 212 -13.66 23.59 -5.56
CA GLY A 212 -13.00 24.70 -4.88
C GLY A 212 -13.25 24.79 -3.38
N LYS A 213 -14.10 23.93 -2.81
CA LYS A 213 -14.37 23.83 -1.36
C LYS A 213 -13.58 22.69 -0.74
N SER A 214 -13.12 22.90 0.48
CA SER A 214 -12.43 21.88 1.28
C SER A 214 -13.42 21.20 2.19
N PHE A 215 -13.42 19.87 2.20
CA PHE A 215 -14.24 19.03 3.07
C PHE A 215 -13.37 18.06 3.85
N GLU A 216 -13.69 17.91 5.13
CA GLU A 216 -13.23 16.81 5.97
C GLU A 216 -14.42 15.89 6.24
N TYR A 217 -14.31 14.62 5.87
CA TYR A 217 -15.30 13.62 6.25
C TYR A 217 -14.94 13.06 7.61
N VAL A 218 -15.90 13.03 8.54
CA VAL A 218 -15.74 12.52 9.90
C VAL A 218 -16.78 11.44 10.15
N LEU A 219 -16.33 10.24 10.49
CA LEU A 219 -17.17 9.11 10.83
C LEU A 219 -16.96 8.73 12.29
N THR A 220 -18.04 8.69 13.05
CA THR A 220 -18.03 8.20 14.42
C THR A 220 -18.50 6.76 14.44
N TRP A 221 -17.76 5.92 15.14
CA TRP A 221 -18.01 4.50 15.27
C TRP A 221 -18.05 4.08 16.74
N GLU A 222 -18.84 3.07 17.05
CA GLU A 222 -18.91 2.45 18.37
C GLU A 222 -18.47 0.99 18.28
N ARG A 223 -17.60 0.56 19.21
CA ARG A 223 -17.16 -0.83 19.27
C ARG A 223 -18.32 -1.75 19.63
N ILE A 224 -18.44 -2.87 18.91
CA ILE A 224 -19.39 -3.95 19.22
C ILE A 224 -18.73 -5.33 19.42
N SER A 225 -17.47 -5.52 19.00
CA SER A 225 -16.62 -6.66 19.41
C SER A 225 -15.13 -6.37 19.34
#